data_AF-A0A7X0LXS6-F1
#
_entry.id   AF-A0A7X0LXS6-F1
#
_cell.length_a   1.000
_cell.length_b   1.000
_cell.length_c   1.000
_cell.angle_alpha   90.00
_cell.angle_beta   90.00
_cell.angle_gamma   90.00
#
_symmetry.space_group_name_H-M   'P 1'
#
loop_
_entity.id
_entity.type
_entity.pdbx_description
1 polymer ?
#
loop_
_entity_poly.entity_id
_entity_poly.type
_entity_poly.pdbx_seq_one_letter_code
_entity_poly.pdbx_strand_id
1 'polypeptide(L)'
;MFSSSGNHILGFPRSQGPPGSQGPPGLQGPPGIQGPPGPQGSPGAPGSQGPQGPPGFSSDHAYIFNLSAQTVLPGTDISFGSNGSIFGGISHVIGSPDIVINNPGDYYVLFNVTGTTGNEFALFLDNQLVEGTIFGSDNNTQQNTGQSIVTVSSVPATLTLRYHSNIPILSVQLQTPAGGTQPNVTASIFLQKLGTQTSASVATSAELLAALSNDDISTVNLVPGVYDISANPPVIRSTAVRLQSVPLGATVNLNPDQDFSLITVGDNVTVLANRIRNLNQGINYPDMYAAVAAANPGDIIELQPGIYTIQVQGPPAPVQQFIINKSLTIRGLSRELTQVQFSNVAGALDFSYMSIRADNVTIENIHWIGPTPAGLNQNSLFNIQLKAFPSTLYQNITMRYSIFEGGRRTAFINTDTFSFIGNEVIHTGDRDALVFERIQGITFVYGNIFTGGPSSRRTVSIEGNFARDTIEISNNKATSWQQFILFNSVTTNVTFHVNENIVDHQTRSGSSIIFFMVPGGIDFSQFNDIFIKENILIQPNPMRLAVYLDYSSGGPSSVPSNGQIQVHFNYFSFALPWGKQVPPLDTVDPSFPVGFSAGAPLGMSLAAFNLVGNVNF
;
A
#
# COMPACT_ATOMS: atom_id res chain seq x y z
N MET A 1 -57.94 -57.14 79.72
CA MET A 1 -59.24 -57.86 79.78
C MET A 1 -60.27 -57.00 79.09
N PHE A 2 -60.93 -57.60 78.08
CA PHE A 2 -62.29 -57.40 77.54
C PHE A 2 -62.88 -55.97 77.50
N SER A 3 -63.15 -55.43 76.30
CA SER A 3 -64.44 -55.54 75.56
C SER A 3 -65.46 -54.52 76.11
N SER A 4 -66.44 -53.96 75.41
CA SER A 4 -67.00 -54.14 74.07
C SER A 4 -68.15 -53.12 73.95
N SER A 5 -68.32 -52.55 72.74
CA SER A 5 -69.59 -52.26 72.02
C SER A 5 -70.89 -51.92 72.77
N GLY A 6 -71.64 -50.96 72.21
CA GLY A 6 -73.11 -51.02 72.24
C GLY A 6 -73.84 -49.71 71.98
N ASN A 7 -74.34 -49.55 70.74
CA ASN A 7 -75.43 -48.64 70.36
C ASN A 7 -76.70 -48.88 71.21
N HIS A 8 -77.55 -47.86 71.40
CA HIS A 8 -78.97 -47.91 71.02
C HIS A 8 -79.65 -46.53 71.15
N ILE A 9 -80.69 -46.36 70.33
CA ILE A 9 -81.34 -45.13 69.85
C ILE A 9 -82.75 -45.03 70.50
N LEU A 10 -83.30 -43.79 70.57
CA LEU A 10 -84.73 -43.37 70.43
C LEU A 10 -85.35 -42.63 71.63
N GLY A 11 -85.98 -41.47 71.34
CA GLY A 11 -87.15 -40.95 72.08
C GLY A 11 -87.11 -39.48 72.54
N PHE A 12 -87.71 -38.57 71.77
CA PHE A 12 -88.10 -37.18 72.14
C PHE A 12 -89.47 -37.15 72.90
N PRO A 13 -90.11 -36.00 73.22
CA PRO A 13 -89.77 -34.91 74.16
C PRO A 13 -90.96 -34.49 75.08
N ARG A 14 -90.76 -33.61 76.09
CA ARG A 14 -91.48 -32.31 76.33
C ARG A 14 -91.33 -31.74 77.78
N SER A 15 -91.13 -30.42 77.80
CA SER A 15 -91.57 -29.34 78.73
C SER A 15 -91.09 -29.24 80.21
N GLN A 16 -90.15 -28.28 80.43
CA GLN A 16 -90.18 -27.08 81.33
C GLN A 16 -90.74 -27.23 82.77
N GLY A 17 -90.13 -26.83 83.89
CA GLY A 17 -88.89 -26.16 84.36
C GLY A 17 -89.12 -25.81 85.87
N PRO A 18 -88.13 -25.68 86.78
CA PRO A 18 -87.64 -24.34 87.18
C PRO A 18 -86.14 -24.40 87.70
N PRO A 19 -85.59 -23.45 88.49
CA PRO A 19 -84.52 -22.53 88.07
C PRO A 19 -83.14 -22.74 88.74
N GLY A 20 -82.12 -22.17 88.08
CA GLY A 20 -80.97 -21.49 88.71
C GLY A 20 -79.74 -22.34 89.08
N SER A 21 -78.79 -22.49 88.15
CA SER A 21 -77.41 -22.89 88.46
C SER A 21 -76.41 -21.77 88.11
N GLN A 22 -75.34 -21.73 88.89
CA GLN A 22 -74.22 -20.78 88.89
C GLN A 22 -73.69 -20.43 87.49
N GLY A 23 -73.37 -19.14 87.26
CA GLY A 23 -72.92 -18.63 85.97
C GLY A 23 -71.67 -19.35 85.42
N PRO A 24 -71.58 -19.58 84.10
CA PRO A 24 -70.46 -20.29 83.49
C PRO A 24 -69.16 -19.44 83.50
N PRO A 25 -67.97 -20.07 83.50
CA PRO A 25 -66.69 -19.39 83.26
C PRO A 25 -66.69 -18.64 81.92
N GLY A 26 -65.98 -17.51 81.87
CA GLY A 26 -65.97 -16.59 80.73
C GLY A 26 -65.57 -17.23 79.39
N LEU A 27 -66.19 -16.75 78.31
CA LEU A 27 -65.95 -17.18 76.93
C LEU A 27 -64.48 -16.98 76.54
N GLN A 28 -63.90 -17.99 75.89
CA GLN A 28 -62.61 -17.88 75.22
C GLN A 28 -62.70 -16.79 74.13
N GLY A 29 -61.77 -15.84 74.15
CA GLY A 29 -61.75 -14.71 73.22
C GLY A 29 -61.70 -15.17 71.76
N PRO A 30 -62.24 -14.36 70.82
CA PRO A 30 -62.25 -14.71 69.40
C PRO A 30 -60.82 -14.93 68.87
N PRO A 31 -60.64 -15.81 67.87
CA PRO A 31 -59.34 -16.01 67.22
C PRO A 31 -58.76 -14.68 66.73
N GLY A 32 -57.45 -14.47 66.96
CA GLY A 32 -56.76 -13.26 66.54
C GLY A 32 -56.87 -13.03 65.03
N ILE A 33 -57.17 -11.79 64.65
CA ILE A 33 -57.17 -11.34 63.25
C ILE A 33 -55.81 -11.63 62.59
N GLN A 34 -55.84 -12.11 61.35
CA GLN A 34 -54.62 -12.27 60.54
C GLN A 34 -53.92 -10.90 60.42
N GLY A 35 -52.62 -10.85 60.72
CA GLY A 35 -51.85 -9.62 60.65
C GLY A 35 -51.88 -9.00 59.24
N PRO A 36 -51.83 -7.67 59.12
CA PRO A 36 -51.86 -6.99 57.83
C PRO A 36 -50.69 -7.45 56.94
N PRO A 37 -50.84 -7.39 55.60
CA PRO A 37 -49.74 -7.64 54.67
C PRO A 37 -48.51 -6.83 55.07
N GLY A 38 -47.33 -7.45 55.01
CA GLY A 38 -46.06 -6.77 55.31
C GLY A 38 -45.88 -5.53 54.43
N PRO A 39 -45.22 -4.46 54.93
CA PRO A 39 -45.05 -3.24 54.18
C PRO A 39 -44.32 -3.52 52.85
N GLN A 40 -44.77 -2.87 51.78
CA GLN A 40 -44.10 -2.91 50.49
C GLN A 40 -42.63 -2.49 50.68
N GLY A 41 -41.69 -3.29 50.14
CA GLY A 41 -40.27 -2.97 50.21
C GLY A 41 -39.99 -1.58 49.67
N SER A 42 -39.14 -0.82 50.36
CA SER A 42 -38.73 0.51 49.94
C SER A 42 -38.20 0.49 48.50
N PRO A 43 -38.54 1.49 47.67
CA PRO A 43 -37.98 1.62 46.33
C PRO A 43 -36.46 1.51 46.36
N GLY A 44 -35.88 0.78 45.40
CA GLY A 44 -34.41 0.68 45.28
C GLY A 44 -33.79 2.07 45.19
N ALA A 45 -32.60 2.23 45.76
CA ALA A 45 -31.87 3.50 45.68
C ALA A 45 -31.70 3.91 44.21
N PRO A 46 -31.86 5.21 43.86
CA PRO A 46 -31.53 5.70 42.53
C PRO A 46 -30.12 5.25 42.14
N GLY A 47 -29.96 4.79 40.89
CA GLY A 47 -28.64 4.43 40.37
C GLY A 47 -27.66 5.61 40.52
N SER A 48 -26.38 5.32 40.76
CA SER A 48 -25.34 6.35 40.83
C SER A 48 -25.36 7.19 39.56
N GLN A 49 -25.24 8.50 39.69
CA GLN A 49 -25.02 9.40 38.55
C GLN A 49 -23.85 8.85 37.72
N GLY A 50 -24.04 8.75 36.40
CA GLY A 50 -22.95 8.36 35.49
C GLY A 50 -21.75 9.30 35.61
N PRO A 51 -20.53 8.85 35.30
CA PRO A 51 -19.37 9.73 35.32
C PRO A 51 -19.62 10.96 34.44
N GLN A 52 -19.18 12.12 34.91
CA GLN A 52 -19.22 13.35 34.12
C GLN A 52 -18.51 13.08 32.78
N GLY A 53 -19.16 13.44 31.66
CA GLY A 53 -18.54 13.34 30.34
C GLY A 53 -17.22 14.14 30.29
N PRO A 54 -16.23 13.72 29.50
CA PRO A 54 -14.97 14.45 29.40
C PRO A 54 -15.21 15.92 28.99
N PRO A 55 -14.40 16.87 29.47
CA PRO A 55 -14.52 18.28 29.09
C PRO A 55 -14.45 18.45 27.56
N GLY A 56 -15.33 19.29 27.00
CA GLY A 56 -15.28 19.65 25.57
C GLY A 56 -14.15 20.62 25.24
N PHE A 57 -13.50 20.41 24.07
CA PHE A 57 -12.48 21.25 23.39
C PHE A 57 -11.64 22.18 24.29
N SER A 58 -10.68 21.62 25.01
CA SER A 58 -9.58 22.38 25.65
C SER A 58 -8.20 21.96 25.13
N SER A 59 -8.10 21.56 23.85
CA SER A 59 -6.81 21.25 23.23
C SER A 59 -6.18 22.50 22.61
N ASP A 60 -4.84 22.59 22.69
CA ASP A 60 -4.05 23.66 22.08
C ASP A 60 -4.42 23.81 20.60
N HIS A 61 -4.68 25.05 20.15
CA HIS A 61 -5.01 25.30 18.75
C HIS A 61 -4.63 26.71 18.32
N ALA A 62 -4.38 26.89 17.03
CA ALA A 62 -4.09 28.18 16.44
C ALA A 62 -4.66 28.26 15.01
N TYR A 63 -5.22 29.40 14.65
CA TYR A 63 -5.48 29.80 13.27
C TYR A 63 -4.68 31.07 12.97
N ILE A 64 -3.72 30.97 12.07
CA ILE A 64 -2.78 32.05 11.72
C ILE A 64 -2.85 32.26 10.22
N PHE A 65 -2.90 33.51 9.75
CA PHE A 65 -3.17 33.79 8.35
C PHE A 65 -2.52 35.09 7.85
N ASN A 66 -2.43 35.22 6.53
CA ASN A 66 -1.92 36.39 5.84
C ASN A 66 -2.99 36.92 4.87
N LEU A 67 -3.20 38.25 4.87
CA LEU A 67 -4.14 38.92 3.95
C LEU A 67 -3.43 39.73 2.85
N SER A 68 -2.14 39.97 3.00
CA SER A 68 -1.34 40.83 2.11
C SER A 68 -0.68 40.04 1.00
N ALA A 69 -0.42 40.68 -0.13
CA ALA A 69 0.45 40.10 -1.15
C ALA A 69 1.86 39.88 -0.58
N GLN A 70 2.49 38.77 -0.97
CA GLN A 70 3.83 38.39 -0.53
C GLN A 70 4.54 37.68 -1.68
N THR A 71 5.77 38.10 -1.97
CA THR A 71 6.67 37.37 -2.86
C THR A 71 7.43 36.35 -2.05
N VAL A 72 7.27 35.06 -2.39
CA VAL A 72 7.97 33.97 -1.71
C VAL A 72 8.98 33.35 -2.69
N LEU A 73 10.24 33.27 -2.27
CA LEU A 73 11.32 32.68 -3.05
C LEU A 73 11.49 31.18 -2.72
N PRO A 74 11.97 30.35 -3.65
CA PRO A 74 12.26 28.95 -3.34
C PRO A 74 13.16 28.81 -2.12
N GLY A 75 12.79 27.92 -1.20
CA GLY A 75 13.48 27.68 0.06
C GLY A 75 13.17 28.66 1.19
N THR A 76 12.28 29.65 0.98
CA THR A 76 11.90 30.63 2.01
C THR A 76 10.53 30.33 2.64
N ASP A 77 10.36 30.79 3.89
CA ASP A 77 9.15 30.58 4.67
C ASP A 77 8.10 31.69 4.44
N ILE A 78 6.82 31.32 4.46
CA ILE A 78 5.71 32.29 4.42
C ILE A 78 5.64 33.02 5.76
N SER A 79 5.71 34.35 5.72
CA SER A 79 5.40 35.20 6.87
C SER A 79 3.89 35.42 6.98
N PHE A 80 3.34 35.37 8.21
CA PHE A 80 1.91 35.56 8.45
C PHE A 80 1.60 36.91 9.09
N GLY A 81 0.75 37.70 8.44
CA GLY A 81 0.42 39.07 8.89
C GLY A 81 -0.64 39.18 9.99
N SER A 82 -1.33 38.09 10.35
CA SER A 82 -2.49 38.14 11.25
C SER A 82 -2.64 36.88 12.11
N ASN A 83 -3.15 37.07 13.33
CA ASN A 83 -3.55 35.99 14.24
C ASN A 83 -5.08 35.93 14.33
N GLY A 84 -5.64 34.73 14.13
CA GLY A 84 -7.00 34.39 14.52
C GLY A 84 -7.06 33.90 15.97
N SER A 85 -7.81 32.82 16.21
CA SER A 85 -7.81 32.18 17.54
C SER A 85 -6.46 31.52 17.81
N ILE A 86 -5.85 31.81 18.95
CA ILE A 86 -4.67 31.11 19.46
C ILE A 86 -4.94 30.77 20.92
N PHE A 87 -4.76 29.50 21.27
CA PHE A 87 -5.04 28.98 22.60
C PHE A 87 -4.04 27.88 22.99
N GLY A 88 -3.72 27.79 24.29
CA GLY A 88 -2.83 26.76 24.83
C GLY A 88 -1.35 27.07 24.58
N GLY A 89 -0.56 26.03 24.31
CA GLY A 89 0.90 26.11 24.12
C GLY A 89 1.38 26.68 22.78
N ILE A 90 0.51 27.21 21.92
CA ILE A 90 0.90 27.75 20.61
C ILE A 90 1.02 29.27 20.68
N SER A 91 2.03 29.84 20.03
CA SER A 91 2.22 31.28 19.91
C SER A 91 2.78 31.68 18.55
N HIS A 92 2.47 32.89 18.10
CA HIS A 92 2.95 33.43 16.83
C HIS A 92 3.08 34.95 16.92
N VAL A 93 4.23 35.47 16.47
CA VAL A 93 4.49 36.92 16.38
C VAL A 93 4.02 37.42 15.02
N ILE A 94 3.15 38.43 14.99
CA ILE A 94 2.63 39.00 13.74
C ILE A 94 3.78 39.43 12.83
N GLY A 95 3.73 39.01 11.56
CA GLY A 95 4.75 39.26 10.54
C GLY A 95 5.90 38.25 10.54
N SER A 96 5.91 37.30 11.48
CA SER A 96 6.89 36.21 11.52
C SER A 96 6.48 35.04 10.63
N PRO A 97 7.43 34.23 10.15
CA PRO A 97 7.14 32.88 9.66
C PRO A 97 7.03 31.83 10.78
N ASP A 98 7.58 32.13 11.96
CA ASP A 98 7.76 31.17 13.05
C ASP A 98 6.50 31.00 13.90
N ILE A 99 5.99 29.77 13.95
CA ILE A 99 4.90 29.35 14.83
C ILE A 99 5.49 28.48 15.93
N VAL A 100 5.49 28.99 17.16
CA VAL A 100 6.14 28.32 18.30
C VAL A 100 5.14 27.44 19.04
N ILE A 101 5.49 26.17 19.22
CA ILE A 101 4.73 25.15 19.94
C ILE A 101 5.47 24.80 21.23
N ASN A 102 4.82 25.00 22.38
CA ASN A 102 5.42 24.85 23.71
C ASN A 102 4.96 23.60 24.45
N ASN A 103 3.95 22.89 23.94
CA ASN A 103 3.47 21.64 24.54
C ASN A 103 3.73 20.48 23.59
N PRO A 104 4.36 19.37 24.05
CA PRO A 104 4.58 18.21 23.21
C PRO A 104 3.24 17.55 22.86
N GLY A 105 3.19 16.88 21.72
CA GLY A 105 2.04 16.11 21.27
C GLY A 105 1.89 16.06 19.77
N ASP A 106 0.83 15.41 19.32
CA ASP A 106 0.46 15.34 17.91
C ASP A 106 -0.47 16.50 17.57
N TYR A 107 -0.12 17.24 16.51
CA TYR A 107 -0.89 18.36 16.02
C TYR A 107 -1.41 18.07 14.62
N TYR A 108 -2.73 18.10 14.44
CA TYR A 108 -3.31 18.22 13.10
C TYR A 108 -2.99 19.62 12.57
N VAL A 109 -2.30 19.67 11.44
CA VAL A 109 -1.91 20.90 10.75
C VAL A 109 -2.56 20.91 9.39
N LEU A 110 -3.30 21.98 9.08
CA LEU A 110 -3.90 22.25 7.77
C LEU A 110 -3.39 23.60 7.29
N PHE A 111 -2.86 23.67 6.07
CA PHE A 111 -2.49 24.94 5.44
C PHE A 111 -3.18 25.13 4.10
N ASN A 112 -3.33 26.39 3.72
CA ASN A 112 -3.82 26.82 2.41
C ASN A 112 -2.94 27.95 1.89
N VAL A 113 -2.56 27.88 0.61
CA VAL A 113 -1.77 28.91 -0.08
C VAL A 113 -2.41 29.27 -1.41
N THR A 114 -2.67 30.56 -1.60
CA THR A 114 -3.28 31.13 -2.81
C THR A 114 -2.19 31.80 -3.65
N GLY A 115 -1.52 31.02 -4.51
CA GLY A 115 -0.43 31.48 -5.39
C GLY A 115 -0.87 31.84 -6.81
N THR A 116 -0.08 32.66 -7.52
CA THR A 116 -0.35 33.07 -8.93
C THR A 116 0.25 32.13 -9.98
N THR A 117 0.98 31.09 -9.58
CA THR A 117 1.67 30.12 -10.45
C THR A 117 1.66 28.74 -9.79
N GLY A 118 2.00 27.69 -10.54
CA GLY A 118 2.26 26.38 -9.95
C GLY A 118 3.31 26.48 -8.84
N ASN A 119 3.09 25.77 -7.74
CA ASN A 119 3.88 25.91 -6.52
C ASN A 119 3.84 24.63 -5.66
N GLU A 120 4.86 24.44 -4.84
CA GLU A 120 5.00 23.30 -3.92
C GLU A 120 5.38 23.82 -2.53
N PHE A 121 4.57 23.54 -1.52
CA PHE A 121 4.81 23.99 -0.15
C PHE A 121 4.91 22.79 0.80
N ALA A 122 5.74 22.93 1.83
CA ALA A 122 5.92 21.91 2.85
C ALA A 122 6.04 22.48 4.25
N LEU A 123 5.68 21.67 5.24
CA LEU A 123 5.85 21.99 6.65
C LEU A 123 7.29 21.67 7.07
N PHE A 124 7.88 22.56 7.86
CA PHE A 124 9.18 22.35 8.49
C PHE A 124 9.02 22.47 10.00
N LEU A 125 9.51 21.48 10.75
CA LEU A 125 9.58 21.50 12.21
C LEU A 125 11.05 21.61 12.62
N ASP A 126 11.41 22.66 13.35
CA ASP A 126 12.79 22.98 13.74
C ASP A 126 13.76 22.95 12.54
N ASN A 127 13.30 23.55 11.43
CA ASN A 127 14.02 23.63 10.15
C ASN A 127 14.30 22.26 9.48
N GLN A 128 13.70 21.17 9.95
CA GLN A 128 13.68 19.88 9.27
C GLN A 128 12.37 19.70 8.50
N LEU A 129 12.45 19.16 7.28
CA LEU A 129 11.26 18.83 6.50
C LEU A 129 10.41 17.84 7.29
N VAL A 130 9.13 18.14 7.46
CA VAL A 130 8.17 17.13 7.91
C VAL A 130 7.86 16.26 6.69
N GLU A 131 8.36 15.03 6.71
CA GLU A 131 8.20 14.09 5.59
C GLU A 131 6.72 13.89 5.23
N GLY A 132 6.45 13.73 3.93
CA GLY A 132 5.09 13.57 3.40
C GLY A 132 4.25 14.85 3.40
N THR A 133 4.83 16.02 3.69
CA THR A 133 4.09 17.30 3.69
C THR A 133 4.33 18.19 2.47
N ILE A 134 4.97 17.69 1.41
CA ILE A 134 5.12 18.41 0.15
C ILE A 134 3.80 18.34 -0.61
N PHE A 135 3.05 19.44 -0.63
CA PHE A 135 1.82 19.59 -1.40
C PHE A 135 2.03 20.55 -2.56
N GLY A 136 1.62 20.14 -3.75
CA GLY A 136 1.76 20.90 -4.99
C GLY A 136 0.41 21.39 -5.53
N SER A 137 0.47 22.47 -6.29
CA SER A 137 -0.58 22.88 -7.22
C SER A 137 0.05 23.12 -8.59
N ASP A 138 -0.57 22.58 -9.64
CA ASP A 138 -0.02 22.56 -11.00
C ASP A 138 -0.42 23.79 -11.84
N ASN A 139 -1.33 24.63 -11.35
CA ASN A 139 -1.77 25.83 -12.06
C ASN A 139 -2.23 26.94 -11.11
N ASN A 140 -2.49 28.14 -11.65
CA ASN A 140 -2.80 29.34 -10.87
C ASN A 140 -4.29 29.51 -10.51
N THR A 141 -5.13 28.53 -10.84
CA THR A 141 -6.57 28.54 -10.53
C THR A 141 -6.95 27.59 -9.40
N GLN A 142 -6.00 26.79 -8.93
CA GLN A 142 -6.16 25.87 -7.81
C GLN A 142 -5.45 26.43 -6.57
N GLN A 143 -6.13 26.37 -5.42
CA GLN A 143 -5.50 26.67 -4.13
C GLN A 143 -4.63 25.48 -3.73
N ASN A 144 -3.40 25.74 -3.29
CA ASN A 144 -2.55 24.69 -2.72
C ASN A 144 -2.98 24.44 -1.28
N THR A 145 -3.55 23.27 -1.00
CA THR A 145 -4.03 22.87 0.31
C THR A 145 -3.28 21.63 0.76
N GLY A 146 -2.65 21.71 1.93
CA GLY A 146 -1.92 20.60 2.52
C GLY A 146 -2.37 20.33 3.95
N GLN A 147 -2.31 19.07 4.36
CA GLN A 147 -2.66 18.66 5.72
C GLN A 147 -1.76 17.53 6.20
N SER A 148 -1.43 17.51 7.49
CA SER A 148 -0.64 16.44 8.10
C SER A 148 -0.84 16.40 9.62
N ILE A 149 -0.44 15.29 10.24
CA ILE A 149 -0.23 15.22 11.69
C ILE A 149 1.26 15.40 11.95
N VAL A 150 1.60 16.42 12.73
CA VAL A 150 2.98 16.72 13.13
C VAL A 150 3.18 16.31 14.58
N THR A 151 4.06 15.34 14.82
CA THR A 151 4.47 14.94 16.18
C THR A 151 5.55 15.89 16.70
N VAL A 152 5.25 16.61 17.78
CA VAL A 152 6.18 17.49 18.49
C VAL A 152 6.63 16.79 19.78
N SER A 153 7.87 16.30 19.79
CA SER A 153 8.44 15.55 20.92
C SER A 153 9.33 16.39 21.84
N SER A 154 9.96 17.43 21.29
CA SER A 154 10.80 18.41 22.00
C SER A 154 10.14 19.78 21.91
N VAL A 155 10.19 20.56 22.99
CA VAL A 155 9.62 21.91 23.05
C VAL A 155 10.59 22.88 23.74
N PRO A 156 10.61 24.17 23.37
CA PRO A 156 9.80 24.79 22.32
C PRO A 156 10.24 24.31 20.92
N ALA A 157 9.26 24.03 20.06
CA ALA A 157 9.48 23.68 18.65
C ALA A 157 8.96 24.80 17.75
N THR A 158 9.59 24.98 16.59
CA THR A 158 9.22 26.00 15.61
C THR A 158 8.70 25.34 14.35
N LEU A 159 7.43 25.59 14.02
CA LEU A 159 6.81 25.17 12.77
C LEU A 159 6.80 26.32 11.77
N THR A 160 7.24 26.07 10.53
CA THR A 160 7.14 27.00 9.41
C THR A 160 6.48 26.35 8.19
N LEU A 161 5.94 27.18 7.29
CA LEU A 161 5.41 26.76 5.98
C LEU A 161 6.34 27.31 4.89
N ARG A 162 7.05 26.42 4.19
CA ARG A 162 8.13 26.78 3.28
C ARG A 162 7.76 26.52 1.84
N TYR A 163 8.14 27.45 0.95
CA TYR A 163 8.11 27.19 -0.48
C TYR A 163 9.21 26.19 -0.83
N HIS A 164 8.83 24.93 -1.02
CA HIS A 164 9.73 23.80 -1.19
C HIS A 164 9.63 23.27 -2.62
N SER A 165 10.32 23.95 -3.55
CA SER A 165 10.41 23.56 -4.95
C SER A 165 11.86 23.26 -5.34
N ASN A 166 12.04 22.31 -6.25
CA ASN A 166 13.34 21.95 -6.82
C ASN A 166 13.85 22.91 -7.92
N ILE A 167 13.07 23.95 -8.29
CA ILE A 167 13.45 24.96 -9.29
C ILE A 167 13.81 26.29 -8.60
N PRO A 168 15.10 26.60 -8.38
CA PRO A 168 15.55 27.64 -7.45
C PRO A 168 15.35 29.11 -7.88
N ILE A 169 14.81 29.39 -9.07
CA ILE A 169 14.74 30.75 -9.63
C ILE A 169 13.33 31.31 -9.79
N LEU A 170 12.29 30.51 -9.59
CA LEU A 170 10.91 30.95 -9.82
C LEU A 170 10.29 31.37 -8.49
N SER A 171 9.93 32.66 -8.34
CA SER A 171 9.18 33.13 -7.17
C SER A 171 7.69 32.87 -7.34
N VAL A 172 6.98 32.63 -6.24
CA VAL A 172 5.50 32.66 -6.22
C VAL A 172 4.99 33.94 -5.58
N GLN A 173 4.02 34.61 -6.22
CA GLN A 173 3.28 35.72 -5.60
C GLN A 173 2.04 35.16 -4.92
N LEU A 174 1.85 35.49 -3.64
CA LEU A 174 0.59 35.26 -2.96
C LEU A 174 -0.39 36.37 -3.35
N GLN A 175 -1.57 36.00 -3.87
CA GLN A 175 -2.48 36.94 -4.54
C GLN A 175 -3.60 37.48 -3.66
N THR A 176 -3.83 38.79 -3.74
CA THR A 176 -4.99 39.49 -3.17
C THR A 176 -5.29 40.78 -3.97
N PRO A 177 -6.57 41.05 -4.34
CA PRO A 177 -7.73 40.15 -4.30
C PRO A 177 -7.62 38.98 -5.30
N ALA A 178 -8.11 37.80 -4.92
CA ALA A 178 -8.25 36.63 -5.78
C ALA A 178 -9.73 36.41 -6.12
N GLY A 179 -10.12 36.65 -7.40
CA GLY A 179 -11.48 36.39 -7.90
C GLY A 179 -12.59 37.34 -7.39
N GLY A 180 -12.26 38.38 -6.60
CA GLY A 180 -13.23 39.32 -6.03
C GLY A 180 -12.64 40.72 -5.82
N THR A 181 -13.34 41.55 -5.03
CA THR A 181 -12.94 42.96 -4.74
C THR A 181 -12.45 43.20 -3.32
N GLN A 182 -12.52 42.19 -2.45
CA GLN A 182 -12.11 42.27 -1.04
C GLN A 182 -10.78 41.54 -0.82
N PRO A 183 -10.00 41.90 0.22
CA PRO A 183 -8.82 41.13 0.60
C PRO A 183 -9.20 39.69 0.95
N ASN A 184 -8.56 38.71 0.31
CA ASN A 184 -8.69 37.30 0.65
C ASN A 184 -7.52 36.84 1.54
N VAL A 185 -7.72 35.69 2.17
CA VAL A 185 -6.61 34.93 2.77
C VAL A 185 -5.68 34.46 1.66
N THR A 186 -4.44 34.92 1.72
CA THR A 186 -3.39 34.58 0.75
C THR A 186 -2.59 33.36 1.19
N ALA A 187 -2.46 33.18 2.52
CA ALA A 187 -2.00 31.96 3.15
C ALA A 187 -2.65 31.80 4.53
N SER A 188 -2.91 30.57 4.96
CA SER A 188 -3.33 30.29 6.34
C SER A 188 -2.80 28.94 6.81
N ILE A 189 -2.66 28.81 8.12
CA ILE A 189 -2.33 27.56 8.79
C ILE A 189 -3.19 27.43 10.04
N PHE A 190 -3.81 26.27 10.17
CA PHE A 190 -4.56 25.83 11.32
C PHE A 190 -3.81 24.70 12.00
N LEU A 191 -3.66 24.77 13.31
CA LEU A 191 -3.06 23.74 14.14
C LEU A 191 -4.04 23.36 15.24
N GLN A 192 -4.17 22.06 15.53
CA GLN A 192 -4.93 21.55 16.66
C GLN A 192 -4.22 20.35 17.29
N LYS A 193 -3.94 20.43 18.59
CA LYS A 193 -3.42 19.30 19.35
C LYS A 193 -4.49 18.21 19.46
N LEU A 194 -4.11 17.00 19.05
CA LEU A 194 -4.91 15.79 19.09
C LEU A 194 -4.71 15.02 20.40
N GLY A 195 -3.48 15.02 20.92
CA GLY A 195 -3.11 14.32 22.14
C GLY A 195 -1.61 14.40 22.40
N THR A 196 -1.17 13.86 23.52
CA THR A 196 0.25 13.63 23.81
C THR A 196 0.55 12.16 23.55
N GLN A 197 1.58 11.86 22.75
CA GLN A 197 2.04 10.48 22.64
C GLN A 197 2.73 10.07 23.94
N THR A 198 2.25 8.99 24.56
CA THR A 198 2.95 8.35 25.66
C THR A 198 3.89 7.30 25.10
N SER A 199 5.17 7.39 25.46
CA SER A 199 6.18 6.42 25.02
C SER A 199 6.79 5.64 26.16
N ALA A 200 7.11 4.38 25.94
CA ALA A 200 7.95 3.59 26.84
C ALA A 200 9.22 3.12 26.11
N SER A 201 10.37 3.29 26.74
CA SER A 201 11.61 2.67 26.30
C SER A 201 11.76 1.30 26.95
N VAL A 202 12.00 0.28 26.14
CA VAL A 202 12.06 -1.12 26.56
C VAL A 202 13.38 -1.75 26.12
N ALA A 203 13.96 -2.58 26.99
CA ALA A 203 15.22 -3.29 26.76
C ALA A 203 15.12 -4.81 27.01
N THR A 204 14.00 -5.28 27.57
CA THR A 204 13.75 -6.70 27.85
C THR A 204 12.37 -7.17 27.36
N SER A 205 12.19 -8.49 27.16
CA SER A 205 10.88 -9.06 26.78
C SER A 205 9.78 -8.77 27.81
N ALA A 206 10.11 -8.75 29.11
CA ALA A 206 9.15 -8.49 30.17
C ALA A 206 8.65 -7.04 30.13
N GLU A 207 9.55 -6.08 29.88
CA GLU A 207 9.20 -4.68 29.69
C GLU A 207 8.38 -4.48 28.42
N LEU A 208 8.73 -5.17 27.33
CA LEU A 208 7.94 -5.13 26.11
C LEU A 208 6.50 -5.62 26.34
N LEU A 209 6.33 -6.78 27.00
CA LEU A 209 5.00 -7.32 27.29
C LEU A 209 4.18 -6.35 28.16
N ALA A 210 4.80 -5.78 29.20
CA ALA A 210 4.15 -4.79 30.06
C ALA A 210 3.74 -3.54 29.28
N ALA A 211 4.60 -3.05 28.39
CA ALA A 211 4.32 -1.87 27.58
C ALA A 211 3.19 -2.14 26.56
N LEU A 212 3.24 -3.29 25.88
CA LEU A 212 2.22 -3.73 24.93
C LEU A 212 0.86 -4.00 25.61
N SER A 213 0.84 -4.39 26.88
CA SER A 213 -0.39 -4.61 27.64
C SER A 213 -0.97 -3.33 28.26
N ASN A 214 -0.30 -2.18 28.11
CA ASN A 214 -0.76 -0.91 28.64
C ASN A 214 -1.36 -0.04 27.52
N ASP A 215 -2.68 0.15 27.58
CA ASP A 215 -3.44 0.95 26.60
C ASP A 215 -3.13 2.46 26.66
N ASP A 216 -2.45 2.95 27.71
CA ASP A 216 -2.02 4.35 27.78
C ASP A 216 -0.76 4.63 26.94
N ILE A 217 -0.02 3.59 26.54
CA ILE A 217 1.21 3.70 25.74
C ILE A 217 0.87 3.66 24.25
N SER A 218 1.15 4.73 23.52
CA SER A 218 0.99 4.83 22.07
C SER A 218 2.25 4.46 21.30
N THR A 219 3.43 4.49 21.93
CA THR A 219 4.71 4.23 21.26
C THR A 219 5.67 3.42 22.14
N VAL A 220 6.25 2.36 21.61
CA VAL A 220 7.25 1.53 22.28
C VAL A 220 8.58 1.69 21.55
N ASN A 221 9.55 2.28 22.24
CA ASN A 221 10.91 2.50 21.76
C ASN A 221 11.78 1.30 22.16
N LEU A 222 12.05 0.41 21.21
CA LEU A 222 12.87 -0.78 21.40
C LEU A 222 14.36 -0.42 21.29
N VAL A 223 15.13 -0.79 22.30
CA VAL A 223 16.59 -0.92 22.17
C VAL A 223 16.90 -2.09 21.22
N PRO A 224 17.94 -2.03 20.36
CA PRO A 224 18.33 -3.18 19.53
C PRO A 224 18.53 -4.45 20.37
N GLY A 225 17.97 -5.57 19.90
CA GLY A 225 17.94 -6.81 20.66
C GLY A 225 16.81 -7.74 20.22
N VAL A 226 16.73 -8.90 20.86
CA VAL A 226 15.70 -9.90 20.62
C VAL A 226 14.74 -9.93 21.80
N TYR A 227 13.46 -9.75 21.51
CA TYR A 227 12.37 -9.77 22.48
C TYR A 227 11.48 -10.96 22.15
N ASP A 228 11.36 -11.89 23.09
CA ASP A 228 10.53 -13.08 22.91
C ASP A 228 9.37 -13.09 23.89
N ILE A 229 8.16 -12.91 23.34
CA ILE A 229 6.88 -13.06 24.03
C ILE A 229 5.97 -14.05 23.30
N SER A 230 6.56 -14.95 22.50
CA SER A 230 5.81 -15.89 21.65
C SER A 230 5.03 -16.93 22.45
N ALA A 231 5.51 -17.28 23.65
CA ALA A 231 4.85 -18.20 24.57
C ALA A 231 3.73 -17.53 25.39
N ASN A 232 3.63 -16.20 25.37
CA ASN A 232 2.58 -15.47 26.06
C ASN A 232 1.27 -15.50 25.26
N PRO A 233 0.10 -15.34 25.91
CA PRO A 233 -1.15 -15.13 25.19
C PRO A 233 -1.05 -13.92 24.25
N PRO A 234 -1.80 -13.89 23.13
CA PRO A 234 -1.90 -12.71 22.28
C PRO A 234 -2.24 -11.46 23.10
N VAL A 235 -1.51 -10.38 22.85
CA VAL A 235 -1.76 -9.09 23.48
C VAL A 235 -3.07 -8.54 22.94
N ILE A 236 -3.98 -8.19 23.85
CA ILE A 236 -5.26 -7.54 23.53
C ILE A 236 -5.12 -6.07 23.91
N ARG A 237 -5.47 -5.18 22.97
CA ARG A 237 -5.44 -3.73 23.16
C ARG A 237 -6.78 -3.10 22.80
N SER A 238 -7.07 -1.94 23.38
CA SER A 238 -8.17 -1.07 22.96
C SER A 238 -7.69 0.21 22.26
N THR A 239 -6.39 0.52 22.37
CA THR A 239 -5.74 1.66 21.72
C THR A 239 -4.58 1.22 20.82
N ALA A 240 -4.30 2.01 19.78
CA ALA A 240 -3.19 1.73 18.87
C ALA A 240 -1.83 1.95 19.57
N VAL A 241 -0.86 1.11 19.24
CA VAL A 241 0.54 1.25 19.64
C VAL A 241 1.46 1.09 18.43
N ARG A 242 2.55 1.86 18.42
CA ARG A 242 3.64 1.74 17.44
C ARG A 242 4.89 1.15 18.08
N LEU A 243 5.36 0.03 17.56
CA LEU A 243 6.70 -0.48 17.82
C LEU A 243 7.70 0.27 16.95
N GLN A 244 8.75 0.85 17.51
CA GLN A 244 9.81 1.49 16.74
C GLN A 244 11.19 1.27 17.35
N SER A 245 12.22 1.38 16.51
CA SER A 245 13.62 1.40 16.92
C SER A 245 14.37 2.42 16.06
N VAL A 246 15.23 3.25 16.68
CA VAL A 246 15.98 4.28 15.95
C VAL A 246 17.19 3.67 15.21
N PRO A 247 18.07 2.91 15.87
CA PRO A 247 18.98 2.00 15.17
C PRO A 247 18.28 0.71 14.73
N LEU A 248 18.66 0.16 13.58
CA LEU A 248 18.21 -1.15 13.12
C LEU A 248 18.65 -2.26 14.10
N GLY A 249 17.78 -3.25 14.31
CA GLY A 249 18.16 -4.51 14.99
C GLY A 249 17.27 -4.94 16.15
N ALA A 250 16.05 -4.39 16.29
CA ALA A 250 15.06 -4.94 17.21
C ALA A 250 14.25 -6.06 16.52
N THR A 251 14.29 -7.27 17.07
CA THR A 251 13.48 -8.41 16.62
C THR A 251 12.50 -8.80 17.71
N VAL A 252 11.21 -8.89 17.37
CA VAL A 252 10.14 -9.25 18.31
C VAL A 252 9.49 -10.55 17.87
N ASN A 253 9.66 -11.61 18.67
CA ASN A 253 8.92 -12.86 18.51
C ASN A 253 7.58 -12.71 19.25
N LEU A 254 6.49 -12.68 18.48
CA LEU A 254 5.13 -12.57 19.00
C LEU A 254 4.45 -13.92 18.99
N ASN A 255 3.34 -14.02 19.74
CA ASN A 255 2.47 -15.17 19.64
C ASN A 255 2.03 -15.35 18.17
N PRO A 256 2.06 -16.57 17.60
CA PRO A 256 1.62 -16.83 16.22
C PRO A 256 0.18 -16.39 15.91
N ASP A 257 -0.65 -16.23 16.94
CA ASP A 257 -2.03 -15.80 16.86
C ASP A 257 -2.24 -14.32 17.17
N GLN A 258 -1.16 -13.53 17.27
CA GLN A 258 -1.22 -12.10 17.54
C GLN A 258 -2.04 -11.36 16.46
N ASP A 259 -2.98 -10.52 16.91
CA ASP A 259 -3.67 -9.56 16.06
C ASP A 259 -2.86 -8.27 15.95
N PHE A 260 -2.74 -7.75 14.73
CA PHE A 260 -1.99 -6.54 14.39
C PHE A 260 -2.87 -5.32 14.14
N SER A 261 -4.19 -5.44 14.32
CA SER A 261 -5.14 -4.34 14.08
C SER A 261 -4.83 -3.05 14.85
N LEU A 262 -4.21 -3.18 16.04
CA LEU A 262 -3.80 -2.06 16.89
C LEU A 262 -2.29 -2.03 17.17
N ILE A 263 -1.49 -2.83 16.46
CA ILE A 263 -0.04 -2.85 16.60
C ILE A 263 0.57 -2.50 15.26
N THR A 264 1.08 -1.27 15.16
CA THR A 264 1.86 -0.83 14.00
C THR A 264 3.34 -1.08 14.25
N VAL A 265 4.07 -1.41 13.20
CA VAL A 265 5.49 -1.78 13.26
C VAL A 265 6.26 -0.79 12.40
N GLY A 266 7.26 -0.13 12.97
CA GLY A 266 8.13 0.79 12.24
C GLY A 266 9.28 0.06 11.52
N ASP A 267 9.87 0.74 10.55
CA ASP A 267 10.79 0.20 9.53
C ASP A 267 12.04 -0.55 10.07
N ASN A 268 12.45 -0.24 11.31
CA ASN A 268 13.64 -0.83 11.94
C ASN A 268 13.33 -1.98 12.92
N VAL A 269 12.08 -2.44 12.94
CA VAL A 269 11.62 -3.53 13.82
C VAL A 269 11.23 -4.72 12.96
N THR A 270 11.85 -5.88 13.22
CA THR A 270 11.45 -7.16 12.63
C THR A 270 10.46 -7.84 13.58
N VAL A 271 9.30 -8.25 13.08
CA VAL A 271 8.33 -9.02 13.87
C VAL A 271 8.20 -10.44 13.31
N LEU A 272 8.24 -11.42 14.21
CA LEU A 272 8.17 -12.84 13.91
C LEU A 272 7.00 -13.49 14.66
N ALA A 273 5.92 -13.78 13.94
CA ALA A 273 4.82 -14.65 14.37
C ALA A 273 4.84 -15.99 13.60
N ASN A 274 5.27 -15.97 12.33
CA ASN A 274 5.61 -17.14 11.50
C ASN A 274 4.49 -18.20 11.36
N ARG A 275 3.22 -17.85 11.53
CA ARG A 275 2.08 -18.76 11.33
C ARG A 275 1.73 -18.85 9.85
N ILE A 276 1.45 -20.06 9.36
CA ILE A 276 0.86 -20.32 8.04
C ILE A 276 -0.49 -20.97 8.29
N ARG A 277 -1.58 -20.35 7.84
CA ARG A 277 -2.94 -20.83 8.10
C ARG A 277 -3.76 -20.87 6.83
N ASN A 278 -4.46 -21.98 6.61
CA ASN A 278 -5.56 -22.00 5.65
C ASN A 278 -6.81 -21.45 6.35
N LEU A 279 -7.29 -20.29 5.91
CA LEU A 279 -8.41 -19.59 6.56
C LEU A 279 -9.74 -20.32 6.36
N ASN A 280 -9.93 -20.99 5.22
CA ASN A 280 -11.15 -21.72 4.92
C ASN A 280 -11.27 -22.99 5.76
N GLN A 281 -10.14 -23.70 5.94
CA GLN A 281 -10.10 -24.94 6.71
C GLN A 281 -9.88 -24.71 8.21
N GLY A 282 -9.37 -23.54 8.60
CA GLY A 282 -9.00 -23.22 9.97
C GLY A 282 -7.75 -23.95 10.47
N ILE A 283 -6.96 -24.55 9.56
CA ILE A 283 -5.81 -25.42 9.86
C ILE A 283 -4.49 -24.66 9.70
N ASN A 284 -3.55 -24.90 10.62
CA ASN A 284 -2.18 -24.38 10.56
C ASN A 284 -1.23 -25.39 9.93
N TYR A 285 -0.22 -24.91 9.21
CA TYR A 285 0.77 -25.74 8.53
C TYR A 285 2.19 -25.40 8.96
N PRO A 286 3.10 -26.39 8.99
CA PRO A 286 4.50 -26.16 9.37
C PRO A 286 5.28 -25.38 8.31
N ASP A 287 4.87 -25.47 7.04
CA ASP A 287 5.53 -24.80 5.93
C ASP A 287 4.55 -24.56 4.76
N MET A 288 4.99 -23.75 3.80
CA MET A 288 4.16 -23.37 2.64
C MET A 288 3.93 -24.53 1.66
N TYR A 289 4.84 -25.51 1.58
CA TYR A 289 4.66 -26.69 0.74
C TYR A 289 3.49 -27.54 1.25
N ALA A 290 3.44 -27.80 2.55
CA ALA A 290 2.37 -28.52 3.22
C ALA A 290 1.02 -27.79 3.07
N ALA A 291 1.02 -26.46 3.23
CA ALA A 291 -0.19 -25.65 3.06
C ALA A 291 -0.78 -25.76 1.65
N VAL A 292 0.04 -25.55 0.61
CA VAL A 292 -0.43 -25.65 -0.80
C VAL A 292 -0.84 -27.09 -1.16
N ALA A 293 -0.10 -28.09 -0.70
CA ALA A 293 -0.40 -29.49 -0.95
C ALA A 293 -1.75 -29.91 -0.36
N ALA A 294 -2.11 -29.41 0.83
CA ALA A 294 -3.35 -29.75 1.52
C ALA A 294 -4.56 -28.85 1.14
N ALA A 295 -4.32 -27.67 0.55
CA ALA A 295 -5.40 -26.75 0.21
C ALA A 295 -6.36 -27.31 -0.86
N ASN A 296 -7.64 -26.97 -0.76
CA ASN A 296 -8.64 -27.20 -1.79
C ASN A 296 -8.63 -26.03 -2.80
N PRO A 297 -9.04 -26.25 -4.06
CA PRO A 297 -9.23 -25.14 -5.01
C PRO A 297 -10.17 -24.07 -4.44
N GLY A 298 -9.72 -22.82 -4.43
CA GLY A 298 -10.43 -21.66 -3.89
C GLY A 298 -10.03 -21.28 -2.45
N ASP A 299 -9.22 -22.08 -1.77
CA ASP A 299 -8.77 -21.77 -0.41
C ASP A 299 -7.82 -20.56 -0.36
N ILE A 300 -7.79 -19.92 0.81
CA ILE A 300 -6.92 -18.80 1.16
C ILE A 300 -5.88 -19.28 2.18
N ILE A 301 -4.61 -19.20 1.79
CA ILE A 301 -3.45 -19.41 2.66
C ILE A 301 -2.96 -18.05 3.11
N GLU A 302 -3.02 -17.78 4.42
CA GLU A 302 -2.52 -16.57 5.04
C GLU A 302 -1.20 -16.82 5.75
N LEU A 303 -0.25 -15.90 5.53
CA LEU A 303 1.02 -15.79 6.22
C LEU A 303 0.95 -14.63 7.21
N GLN A 304 1.21 -14.91 8.48
CA GLN A 304 1.36 -13.88 9.50
C GLN A 304 2.69 -13.11 9.33
N PRO A 305 2.92 -12.01 10.07
CA PRO A 305 4.20 -11.33 10.10
C PRO A 305 5.34 -12.31 10.42
N GLY A 306 6.42 -12.25 9.65
CA GLY A 306 7.46 -13.25 9.74
C GLY A 306 8.34 -13.38 8.51
N ILE A 307 9.35 -14.23 8.66
CA ILE A 307 10.28 -14.61 7.60
C ILE A 307 10.10 -16.10 7.33
N TYR A 308 9.66 -16.43 6.12
CA TYR A 308 9.38 -17.79 5.68
C TYR A 308 10.42 -18.22 4.67
N THR A 309 11.14 -19.29 4.94
CA THR A 309 12.17 -19.79 4.02
C THR A 309 11.64 -20.93 3.16
N ILE A 310 11.79 -20.79 1.84
CA ILE A 310 11.52 -21.83 0.86
C ILE A 310 12.85 -22.35 0.32
N GLN A 311 13.17 -23.60 0.63
CA GLN A 311 14.30 -24.27 0.02
C GLN A 311 13.99 -24.66 -1.42
N VAL A 312 14.87 -24.27 -2.34
CA VAL A 312 14.86 -24.66 -3.76
C VAL A 312 16.18 -25.36 -4.11
N GLN A 313 16.12 -26.36 -5.00
CA GLN A 313 17.30 -27.17 -5.36
C GLN A 313 17.28 -27.57 -6.83
N GLY A 314 18.46 -27.80 -7.42
CA GLY A 314 18.64 -28.19 -8.82
C GLY A 314 19.66 -29.32 -9.00
N PRO A 315 19.94 -29.73 -10.25
CA PRO A 315 20.84 -30.84 -10.56
C PRO A 315 22.23 -30.69 -9.91
N PRO A 316 22.86 -31.78 -9.41
CA PRO A 316 22.48 -33.19 -9.61
C PRO A 316 21.31 -33.69 -8.75
N ALA A 317 20.80 -32.89 -7.80
CA ALA A 317 19.59 -33.24 -7.06
C ALA A 317 18.32 -33.05 -7.93
N PRO A 318 17.21 -33.73 -7.61
CA PRO A 318 15.93 -33.49 -8.28
C PRO A 318 15.49 -32.03 -8.13
N VAL A 319 15.07 -31.41 -9.23
CA VAL A 319 14.59 -30.02 -9.25
C VAL A 319 13.45 -29.84 -8.24
N GLN A 320 13.60 -28.86 -7.34
CA GLN A 320 12.58 -28.44 -6.38
C GLN A 320 12.30 -26.95 -6.59
N GLN A 321 11.05 -26.67 -6.96
CA GLN A 321 10.46 -25.33 -7.07
C GLN A 321 9.28 -25.23 -6.11
N PHE A 322 8.90 -24.02 -5.72
CA PHE A 322 7.62 -23.78 -5.06
C PHE A 322 6.50 -23.76 -6.10
N ILE A 323 5.66 -24.79 -6.12
CA ILE A 323 4.63 -24.97 -7.16
C ILE A 323 3.25 -24.65 -6.60
N ILE A 324 2.53 -23.74 -7.26
CA ILE A 324 1.12 -23.46 -7.03
C ILE A 324 0.32 -24.13 -8.15
N ASN A 325 -0.23 -25.31 -7.89
CA ASN A 325 -0.92 -26.15 -8.89
C ASN A 325 -2.44 -26.25 -8.66
N LYS A 326 -3.01 -25.37 -7.85
CA LYS A 326 -4.45 -25.26 -7.59
C LYS A 326 -4.84 -23.79 -7.60
N SER A 327 -6.11 -23.51 -7.91
CA SER A 327 -6.69 -22.19 -7.71
C SER A 327 -6.61 -21.83 -6.23
N LEU A 328 -5.89 -20.76 -5.88
CA LEU A 328 -5.59 -20.40 -4.49
C LEU A 328 -5.35 -18.90 -4.35
N THR A 329 -5.64 -18.37 -3.17
CA THR A 329 -5.07 -17.09 -2.74
C THR A 329 -3.96 -17.34 -1.74
N ILE A 330 -2.77 -16.78 -1.95
CA ILE A 330 -1.68 -16.74 -0.96
C ILE A 330 -1.47 -15.27 -0.59
N ARG A 331 -1.65 -14.95 0.70
CA ARG A 331 -1.61 -13.56 1.17
C ARG A 331 -0.76 -13.40 2.43
N GLY A 332 -0.06 -12.28 2.53
CA GLY A 332 0.47 -11.78 3.81
C GLY A 332 -0.48 -10.78 4.45
N LEU A 333 -0.18 -10.38 5.69
CA LEU A 333 -0.88 -9.24 6.30
C LEU A 333 -0.39 -7.91 5.72
N SER A 334 0.91 -7.81 5.44
CA SER A 334 1.57 -6.65 4.85
C SER A 334 2.87 -7.13 4.19
N ARG A 335 3.20 -6.55 3.04
CA ARG A 335 4.43 -6.89 2.32
C ARG A 335 5.68 -6.47 3.11
N GLU A 336 5.57 -5.46 3.96
CA GLU A 336 6.65 -4.98 4.84
C GLU A 336 6.92 -5.95 6.00
N LEU A 337 5.89 -6.68 6.46
CA LEU A 337 5.97 -7.58 7.62
C LEU A 337 6.05 -9.07 7.26
N THR A 338 5.63 -9.44 6.05
CA THR A 338 5.59 -10.83 5.61
C THR A 338 6.58 -11.05 4.48
N GLN A 339 7.71 -11.68 4.81
CA GLN A 339 8.78 -11.98 3.86
C GLN A 339 8.84 -13.47 3.53
N VAL A 340 8.92 -13.80 2.24
CA VAL A 340 9.20 -15.15 1.75
C VAL A 340 10.53 -15.16 1.05
N GLN A 341 11.50 -15.88 1.61
CA GLN A 341 12.87 -15.96 1.13
C GLN A 341 13.12 -17.31 0.46
N PHE A 342 13.43 -17.30 -0.83
CA PHE A 342 13.98 -18.46 -1.51
C PHE A 342 15.45 -18.62 -1.12
N SER A 343 15.82 -19.79 -0.61
CA SER A 343 17.20 -20.12 -0.31
C SER A 343 17.66 -21.34 -1.09
N ASN A 344 18.96 -21.37 -1.36
CA ASN A 344 19.58 -22.40 -2.18
C ASN A 344 20.70 -23.08 -1.41
N VAL A 345 20.68 -24.41 -1.40
CA VAL A 345 21.61 -25.23 -0.63
C VAL A 345 22.83 -25.67 -1.46
N ALA A 346 22.85 -25.47 -2.79
CA ALA A 346 23.86 -26.13 -3.65
C ALA A 346 24.38 -25.36 -4.89
N GLY A 347 23.96 -24.11 -5.17
CA GLY A 347 24.52 -23.28 -6.26
C GLY A 347 23.52 -22.87 -7.37
N ALA A 348 23.91 -21.91 -8.21
CA ALA A 348 23.05 -21.18 -9.17
C ALA A 348 22.00 -22.04 -9.93
N LEU A 349 20.70 -21.66 -9.87
CA LEU A 349 19.58 -22.44 -10.43
C LEU A 349 19.03 -21.85 -11.73
N ASP A 350 19.10 -22.61 -12.83
CA ASP A 350 18.64 -22.16 -14.15
C ASP A 350 17.15 -22.46 -14.41
N PHE A 351 16.30 -22.05 -13.45
CA PHE A 351 14.84 -22.14 -13.52
C PHE A 351 14.20 -21.14 -12.53
N SER A 352 12.88 -20.99 -12.58
CA SER A 352 12.12 -20.07 -11.70
C SER A 352 11.95 -20.63 -10.28
N TYR A 353 12.13 -19.83 -9.22
CA TYR A 353 11.98 -20.34 -7.85
C TYR A 353 10.54 -20.72 -7.49
N MET A 354 9.58 -19.91 -7.95
CA MET A 354 8.15 -20.20 -7.87
C MET A 354 7.57 -20.49 -9.26
N SER A 355 6.61 -21.42 -9.33
CA SER A 355 5.91 -21.77 -10.56
C SER A 355 4.40 -21.87 -10.36
N ILE A 356 3.67 -21.03 -11.09
CA ILE A 356 2.20 -21.01 -11.11
C ILE A 356 1.69 -21.90 -12.24
N ARG A 357 0.86 -22.86 -11.87
CA ARG A 357 0.36 -23.96 -12.71
C ARG A 357 -1.13 -24.22 -12.49
N ALA A 358 -1.91 -23.16 -12.26
CA ALA A 358 -3.35 -23.23 -12.10
C ALA A 358 -4.02 -21.93 -12.52
N ASP A 359 -5.32 -22.01 -12.84
CA ASP A 359 -6.17 -20.84 -13.06
C ASP A 359 -6.60 -20.24 -11.71
N ASN A 360 -7.04 -18.98 -11.69
CA ASN A 360 -7.60 -18.31 -10.50
C ASN A 360 -6.62 -18.30 -9.31
N VAL A 361 -5.43 -17.77 -9.53
CA VAL A 361 -4.39 -17.64 -8.50
C VAL A 361 -4.20 -16.17 -8.15
N THR A 362 -4.27 -15.86 -6.86
CA THR A 362 -4.00 -14.52 -6.32
C THR A 362 -2.81 -14.57 -5.36
N ILE A 363 -1.84 -13.68 -5.56
CA ILE A 363 -0.74 -13.45 -4.62
C ILE A 363 -0.78 -11.99 -4.18
N GLU A 364 -0.82 -11.74 -2.87
CA GLU A 364 -0.92 -10.38 -2.34
C GLU A 364 -0.18 -10.13 -1.03
N ASN A 365 0.27 -8.89 -0.81
CA ASN A 365 0.82 -8.42 0.47
C ASN A 365 2.01 -9.23 1.00
N ILE A 366 2.92 -9.67 0.12
CA ILE A 366 4.11 -10.44 0.48
C ILE A 366 5.35 -9.82 -0.15
N HIS A 367 6.46 -9.80 0.57
CA HIS A 367 7.79 -9.52 0.02
C HIS A 367 8.49 -10.83 -0.34
N TRP A 368 8.59 -11.09 -1.64
CA TRP A 368 9.26 -12.24 -2.22
C TRP A 368 10.71 -11.90 -2.52
N ILE A 369 11.63 -12.63 -1.90
CA ILE A 369 13.07 -12.42 -2.02
C ILE A 369 13.71 -13.67 -2.60
N GLY A 370 14.49 -13.53 -3.66
CA GLY A 370 15.23 -14.65 -4.23
C GLY A 370 16.65 -14.30 -4.66
N PRO A 371 17.55 -15.30 -4.73
CA PRO A 371 18.93 -15.06 -5.12
C PRO A 371 19.05 -14.56 -6.56
N THR A 372 20.14 -13.86 -6.86
CA THR A 372 20.43 -13.30 -8.19
C THR A 372 21.68 -13.94 -8.79
N PRO A 373 21.57 -15.16 -9.34
CA PRO A 373 22.71 -15.85 -9.94
C PRO A 373 23.13 -15.20 -11.27
N ALA A 374 24.44 -15.07 -11.48
CA ALA A 374 25.02 -14.59 -12.74
C ALA A 374 25.15 -15.72 -13.78
N GLY A 375 25.12 -15.37 -15.07
CA GLY A 375 25.51 -16.25 -16.18
C GLY A 375 24.52 -17.38 -16.54
N LEU A 376 23.33 -17.40 -15.94
CA LEU A 376 22.29 -18.39 -16.26
C LEU A 376 21.48 -18.01 -17.51
N ASN A 377 20.41 -18.71 -17.87
CA ASN A 377 19.56 -18.42 -19.04
C ASN A 377 18.08 -18.25 -18.70
N GLN A 378 17.51 -19.16 -17.91
CA GLN A 378 16.10 -19.36 -17.56
C GLN A 378 15.77 -18.99 -16.11
N ASN A 379 16.72 -18.51 -15.31
CA ASN A 379 16.46 -18.08 -13.93
C ASN A 379 15.49 -16.89 -13.85
N SER A 380 14.51 -16.99 -12.93
CA SER A 380 13.61 -15.91 -12.51
C SER A 380 13.10 -16.12 -11.08
N LEU A 381 12.52 -15.10 -10.43
CA LEU A 381 11.82 -15.29 -9.15
C LEU A 381 10.61 -16.20 -9.32
N PHE A 382 9.77 -15.92 -10.32
CA PHE A 382 8.61 -16.76 -10.61
C PHE A 382 8.39 -17.00 -12.10
N ASN A 383 7.55 -17.98 -12.42
CA ASN A 383 6.93 -18.07 -13.72
C ASN A 383 5.44 -18.41 -13.65
N ILE A 384 4.74 -18.08 -14.73
CA ILE A 384 3.46 -18.69 -15.08
C ILE A 384 3.75 -19.66 -16.22
N GLN A 385 3.59 -20.96 -15.94
CA GLN A 385 3.94 -22.00 -16.89
C GLN A 385 2.90 -22.10 -18.00
N LEU A 386 3.31 -22.54 -19.19
CA LEU A 386 2.39 -22.95 -20.25
C LEU A 386 1.50 -24.11 -19.76
N LYS A 387 0.18 -23.95 -19.79
CA LYS A 387 -0.79 -24.96 -19.32
C LYS A 387 -0.79 -26.21 -20.19
N ALA A 388 -0.77 -26.02 -21.52
CA ALA A 388 -0.52 -27.12 -22.46
C ALA A 388 0.08 -26.59 -23.77
N PHE A 389 1.05 -27.32 -24.30
CA PHE A 389 1.65 -27.02 -25.60
C PHE A 389 0.64 -27.20 -26.75
N PRO A 390 0.63 -26.32 -27.77
CA PRO A 390 1.53 -25.18 -27.97
C PRO A 390 1.04 -23.84 -27.39
N SER A 391 -0.23 -23.73 -26.97
CA SER A 391 -0.87 -22.42 -26.78
C SER A 391 -1.95 -22.34 -25.70
N THR A 392 -2.22 -23.41 -24.95
CA THR A 392 -3.18 -23.32 -23.85
C THR A 392 -2.53 -22.62 -22.66
N LEU A 393 -3.14 -21.53 -22.18
CA LEU A 393 -2.59 -20.68 -21.12
C LEU A 393 -3.43 -20.80 -19.83
N TYR A 394 -2.83 -20.45 -18.69
CA TYR A 394 -3.60 -20.24 -17.45
C TYR A 394 -4.22 -18.85 -17.44
N GLN A 395 -5.38 -18.74 -16.79
CA GLN A 395 -6.19 -17.52 -16.73
C GLN A 395 -6.46 -17.06 -15.29
N ASN A 396 -6.82 -15.79 -15.17
CA ASN A 396 -7.20 -15.11 -13.94
C ASN A 396 -6.10 -15.18 -12.87
N ILE A 397 -4.90 -14.74 -13.25
CA ILE A 397 -3.74 -14.67 -12.34
C ILE A 397 -3.54 -13.23 -11.90
N THR A 398 -3.59 -12.98 -10.60
CA THR A 398 -3.40 -11.65 -10.01
C THR A 398 -2.22 -11.65 -9.05
N MET A 399 -1.31 -10.70 -9.23
CA MET A 399 -0.25 -10.37 -8.29
C MET A 399 -0.37 -8.91 -7.92
N ARG A 400 -0.59 -8.62 -6.63
CA ARG A 400 -0.79 -7.24 -6.20
C ARG A 400 -0.15 -6.91 -4.88
N TYR A 401 0.16 -5.62 -4.68
CA TYR A 401 0.60 -5.07 -3.40
C TYR A 401 1.75 -5.89 -2.77
N SER A 402 2.64 -6.41 -3.59
CA SER A 402 3.74 -7.27 -3.18
C SER A 402 5.08 -6.62 -3.56
N ILE A 403 6.15 -7.03 -2.89
CA ILE A 403 7.52 -6.65 -3.27
C ILE A 403 8.17 -7.89 -3.90
N PHE A 404 8.81 -7.74 -5.06
CA PHE A 404 9.59 -8.78 -5.71
C PHE A 404 11.04 -8.34 -5.81
N GLU A 405 11.90 -8.97 -5.02
CA GLU A 405 13.31 -8.61 -4.89
C GLU A 405 14.21 -9.75 -5.37
N GLY A 406 15.14 -9.39 -6.25
CA GLY A 406 16.15 -10.31 -6.76
C GLY A 406 15.71 -11.10 -7.98
N GLY A 407 16.28 -12.29 -8.13
CA GLY A 407 16.23 -13.06 -9.38
C GLY A 407 17.08 -12.43 -10.48
N ARG A 408 17.53 -13.26 -11.43
CA ARG A 408 18.15 -12.75 -12.67
C ARG A 408 17.13 -12.00 -13.53
N ARG A 409 15.90 -12.49 -13.50
CA ARG A 409 14.67 -11.85 -13.97
C ARG A 409 13.66 -11.88 -12.84
N THR A 410 12.68 -10.99 -12.88
CA THR A 410 11.53 -11.10 -11.99
C THR A 410 10.63 -12.26 -12.44
N ALA A 411 10.26 -12.32 -13.73
CA ALA A 411 9.25 -13.26 -14.20
C ALA A 411 9.40 -13.76 -15.65
N PHE A 412 8.97 -15.01 -15.89
CA PHE A 412 8.58 -15.53 -17.20
C PHE A 412 7.08 -15.83 -17.23
N ILE A 413 6.35 -15.35 -18.22
CA ILE A 413 4.88 -15.29 -18.17
C ILE A 413 4.26 -15.85 -19.45
N ASN A 414 3.39 -16.86 -19.27
CA ASN A 414 2.48 -17.38 -20.28
C ASN A 414 1.05 -17.25 -19.73
N THR A 415 0.21 -16.39 -20.30
CA THR A 415 -1.07 -16.03 -19.67
C THR A 415 -2.18 -15.63 -20.64
N ASP A 416 -3.42 -15.99 -20.28
CA ASP A 416 -4.64 -15.49 -20.92
C ASP A 416 -5.23 -14.26 -20.17
N THR A 417 -5.17 -14.23 -18.85
CA THR A 417 -5.54 -13.03 -18.10
C THR A 417 -4.63 -12.86 -16.91
N PHE A 418 -3.94 -11.72 -16.87
CA PHE A 418 -2.92 -11.41 -15.89
C PHE A 418 -3.03 -9.98 -15.40
N SER A 419 -2.92 -9.80 -14.09
CA SER A 419 -2.89 -8.50 -13.43
C SER A 419 -1.69 -8.42 -12.51
N PHE A 420 -0.79 -7.48 -12.81
CA PHE A 420 0.35 -7.11 -11.98
C PHE A 420 0.15 -5.66 -11.51
N ILE A 421 -0.37 -5.50 -10.29
CA ILE A 421 -0.94 -4.23 -9.82
C ILE A 421 -0.32 -3.75 -8.51
N GLY A 422 0.17 -2.51 -8.47
CA GLY A 422 0.61 -1.90 -7.20
C GLY A 422 1.79 -2.60 -6.54
N ASN A 423 2.59 -3.33 -7.31
CA ASN A 423 3.77 -4.04 -6.81
C ASN A 423 5.01 -3.15 -6.85
N GLU A 424 6.00 -3.52 -6.05
CA GLU A 424 7.35 -3.01 -6.16
C GLU A 424 8.28 -4.12 -6.67
N VAL A 425 9.16 -3.78 -7.61
CA VAL A 425 10.16 -4.69 -8.17
C VAL A 425 11.54 -4.09 -7.93
N ILE A 426 12.31 -4.75 -7.06
CA ILE A 426 13.70 -4.42 -6.75
C ILE A 426 14.57 -5.40 -7.53
N HIS A 427 14.98 -5.00 -8.73
CA HIS A 427 15.66 -5.91 -9.65
C HIS A 427 17.17 -5.75 -9.60
N THR A 428 17.86 -6.79 -9.13
CA THR A 428 19.32 -6.83 -9.04
C THR A 428 19.99 -7.64 -10.16
N GLY A 429 19.20 -8.18 -11.10
CA GLY A 429 19.65 -9.03 -12.19
C GLY A 429 20.26 -8.30 -13.40
N ASP A 430 20.77 -9.10 -14.36
CA ASP A 430 21.37 -8.67 -15.64
C ASP A 430 20.45 -8.92 -16.85
N ARG A 431 19.16 -9.15 -16.60
CA ARG A 431 18.12 -9.38 -17.59
C ARG A 431 16.89 -8.50 -17.31
N ASP A 432 15.74 -8.96 -17.75
CA ASP A 432 14.49 -8.20 -17.80
C ASP A 432 13.67 -8.51 -16.55
N ALA A 433 12.89 -7.54 -16.08
CA ALA A 433 11.96 -7.81 -15.00
C ALA A 433 10.85 -8.76 -15.47
N LEU A 434 9.91 -8.28 -16.28
CA LEU A 434 8.76 -9.07 -16.74
C LEU A 434 8.95 -9.52 -18.18
N VAL A 435 9.08 -10.83 -18.41
CA VAL A 435 9.15 -11.42 -19.74
C VAL A 435 7.85 -12.15 -20.05
N PHE A 436 7.09 -11.59 -20.98
CA PHE A 436 5.89 -12.19 -21.53
C PHE A 436 6.23 -13.00 -22.78
N GLU A 437 6.05 -14.30 -22.69
CA GLU A 437 6.32 -15.22 -23.80
C GLU A 437 5.06 -15.50 -24.63
N ARG A 438 3.89 -15.57 -23.98
CA ARG A 438 2.59 -15.79 -24.63
C ARG A 438 1.54 -14.99 -23.91
N ILE A 439 0.85 -14.14 -24.65
CA ILE A 439 -0.28 -13.36 -24.16
C ILE A 439 -1.50 -13.67 -25.02
N GLN A 440 -2.58 -14.03 -24.35
CA GLN A 440 -3.95 -13.95 -24.86
C GLN A 440 -4.75 -13.07 -23.89
N GLY A 441 -5.95 -12.63 -24.26
CA GLY A 441 -6.88 -11.96 -23.35
C GLY A 441 -6.41 -10.61 -22.83
N ILE A 442 -6.43 -10.40 -21.50
CA ILE A 442 -6.16 -9.08 -20.92
C ILE A 442 -4.97 -9.16 -19.96
N THR A 443 -3.94 -8.37 -20.27
CA THR A 443 -2.76 -8.19 -19.43
C THR A 443 -2.68 -6.76 -18.92
N PHE A 444 -2.73 -6.59 -17.59
CA PHE A 444 -2.52 -5.31 -16.90
C PHE A 444 -1.19 -5.31 -16.15
N VAL A 445 -0.34 -4.34 -16.45
CA VAL A 445 0.82 -3.95 -15.64
C VAL A 445 0.56 -2.51 -15.18
N TYR A 446 -0.03 -2.37 -13.99
CA TYR A 446 -0.62 -1.10 -13.54
C TYR A 446 -0.12 -0.64 -12.19
N GLY A 447 0.27 0.63 -12.05
CA GLY A 447 0.54 1.23 -10.73
C GLY A 447 1.80 0.68 -10.03
N ASN A 448 2.74 0.07 -10.76
CA ASN A 448 3.91 -0.57 -10.15
C ASN A 448 5.12 0.34 -10.08
N ILE A 449 6.02 0.06 -9.14
CA ILE A 449 7.34 0.68 -9.03
C ILE A 449 8.40 -0.34 -9.46
N PHE A 450 9.24 0.02 -10.43
CA PHE A 450 10.35 -0.80 -10.92
C PHE A 450 11.68 -0.08 -10.69
N THR A 451 12.55 -0.68 -9.89
CA THR A 451 13.90 -0.18 -9.62
C THR A 451 14.92 -1.14 -10.20
N GLY A 452 15.63 -0.70 -11.24
CA GLY A 452 16.67 -1.47 -11.90
C GLY A 452 18.05 -1.28 -11.26
N GLY A 453 18.86 -2.33 -11.27
CA GLY A 453 20.27 -2.28 -10.94
C GLY A 453 21.16 -1.92 -12.15
N PRO A 454 22.50 -1.86 -11.96
CA PRO A 454 23.44 -1.42 -13.01
C PRO A 454 23.37 -2.23 -14.31
N SER A 455 23.02 -3.51 -14.24
CA SER A 455 22.96 -4.44 -15.38
C SER A 455 21.54 -4.73 -15.85
N SER A 456 20.52 -4.13 -15.23
CA SER A 456 19.12 -4.38 -15.55
C SER A 456 18.78 -3.89 -16.96
N ARG A 457 18.16 -4.77 -17.76
CA ARG A 457 18.02 -4.57 -19.20
C ARG A 457 16.68 -3.91 -19.55
N ARG A 458 15.57 -4.64 -19.38
CA ARG A 458 14.21 -4.19 -19.74
C ARG A 458 13.25 -4.29 -18.57
N THR A 459 12.41 -3.27 -18.37
CA THR A 459 11.33 -3.37 -17.37
C THR A 459 10.28 -4.41 -17.81
N VAL A 460 9.81 -4.30 -19.06
CA VAL A 460 8.86 -5.23 -19.66
C VAL A 460 9.36 -5.69 -21.03
N SER A 461 9.26 -6.99 -21.29
CA SER A 461 9.61 -7.60 -22.56
C SER A 461 8.44 -8.46 -23.04
N ILE A 462 7.95 -8.20 -24.25
CA ILE A 462 6.91 -9.00 -24.92
C ILE A 462 7.61 -9.66 -26.11
N GLU A 463 8.28 -10.79 -25.88
CA GLU A 463 9.29 -11.31 -26.81
C GLU A 463 9.23 -12.81 -27.10
N GLY A 464 8.07 -13.44 -26.89
CA GLY A 464 7.91 -14.87 -27.17
C GLY A 464 7.10 -15.18 -28.43
N ASN A 465 6.21 -16.16 -28.31
CA ASN A 465 5.56 -16.80 -29.44
C ASN A 465 4.41 -15.99 -30.01
N PHE A 466 3.56 -15.39 -29.17
CA PHE A 466 2.42 -14.60 -29.65
C PHE A 466 1.91 -13.63 -28.58
N ALA A 467 1.33 -12.53 -29.06
CA ALA A 467 0.59 -11.55 -28.31
C ALA A 467 -0.76 -11.32 -29.01
N ARG A 468 -1.84 -11.44 -28.25
CA ARG A 468 -3.21 -11.23 -28.71
C ARG A 468 -3.99 -10.39 -27.73
N ASP A 469 -5.03 -9.73 -28.23
CA ASP A 469 -5.99 -8.97 -27.44
C ASP A 469 -5.32 -7.79 -26.70
N THR A 470 -5.62 -7.54 -25.42
CA THR A 470 -5.27 -6.27 -24.75
C THR A 470 -4.05 -6.38 -23.86
N ILE A 471 -3.10 -5.47 -24.08
CA ILE A 471 -1.92 -5.27 -23.24
C ILE A 471 -1.90 -3.81 -22.80
N GLU A 472 -2.04 -3.61 -21.49
CA GLU A 472 -2.01 -2.30 -20.87
C GLU A 472 -0.89 -2.19 -19.86
N ILE A 473 0.02 -1.23 -20.10
CA ILE A 473 1.15 -0.90 -19.23
C ILE A 473 0.97 0.56 -18.82
N SER A 474 0.30 0.80 -17.69
CA SER A 474 -0.13 2.15 -17.30
C SER A 474 0.23 2.52 -15.87
N ASN A 475 0.42 3.81 -15.59
CA ASN A 475 0.66 4.32 -14.23
C ASN A 475 1.87 3.70 -13.50
N ASN A 476 2.89 3.24 -14.23
CA ASN A 476 4.08 2.66 -13.62
C ASN A 476 5.19 3.70 -13.47
N LYS A 477 6.03 3.55 -12.44
CA LYS A 477 7.30 4.25 -12.29
C LYS A 477 8.45 3.29 -12.54
N ALA A 478 9.34 3.59 -13.50
CA ALA A 478 10.52 2.79 -13.80
C ALA A 478 11.79 3.64 -13.72
N THR A 479 12.76 3.21 -12.89
CA THR A 479 14.03 3.93 -12.71
C THR A 479 15.23 3.01 -12.93
N SER A 480 16.29 3.53 -13.54
CA SER A 480 17.55 2.80 -13.76
C SER A 480 17.44 1.52 -14.62
N TRP A 481 16.67 1.57 -15.70
CA TRP A 481 16.59 0.50 -16.72
C TRP A 481 17.22 0.93 -18.04
N GLN A 482 17.85 0.01 -18.81
CA GLN A 482 18.31 0.37 -20.16
C GLN A 482 17.13 0.66 -21.09
N GLN A 483 16.03 -0.09 -20.95
CA GLN A 483 14.84 0.00 -21.78
C GLN A 483 13.61 -0.13 -20.89
N PHE A 484 12.52 0.57 -21.23
CA PHE A 484 11.26 0.39 -20.53
C PHE A 484 10.51 -0.81 -21.11
N ILE A 485 10.16 -0.76 -22.40
CA ILE A 485 9.43 -1.81 -23.09
C ILE A 485 10.19 -2.26 -24.34
N LEU A 486 10.33 -3.58 -24.49
CA LEU A 486 10.58 -4.20 -25.79
C LEU A 486 9.33 -4.97 -26.23
N PHE A 487 8.85 -4.70 -27.44
CA PHE A 487 7.85 -5.50 -28.12
C PHE A 487 8.52 -6.22 -29.30
N ASN A 488 8.41 -7.54 -29.33
CA ASN A 488 8.95 -8.42 -30.36
C ASN A 488 8.18 -9.75 -30.37
N SER A 489 6.89 -9.71 -30.69
CA SER A 489 6.04 -10.90 -30.68
C SER A 489 5.14 -10.92 -31.90
N VAL A 490 4.75 -12.12 -32.33
CA VAL A 490 3.70 -12.31 -33.35
C VAL A 490 2.41 -11.71 -32.84
N THR A 491 1.76 -10.87 -33.64
CA THR A 491 0.57 -10.10 -33.25
C THR A 491 -0.70 -10.68 -33.87
N THR A 492 -1.80 -10.68 -33.12
CA THR A 492 -3.15 -10.99 -33.63
C THR A 492 -4.19 -10.20 -32.84
N ASN A 493 -4.87 -9.24 -33.47
CA ASN A 493 -5.87 -8.36 -32.84
C ASN A 493 -5.39 -7.70 -31.53
N VAL A 494 -4.21 -7.08 -31.54
CA VAL A 494 -3.58 -6.48 -30.36
C VAL A 494 -4.04 -5.05 -30.13
N THR A 495 -4.49 -4.76 -28.92
CA THR A 495 -4.63 -3.40 -28.38
C THR A 495 -3.46 -3.16 -27.43
N PHE A 496 -2.55 -2.24 -27.78
CA PHE A 496 -1.33 -1.98 -27.02
C PHE A 496 -1.33 -0.55 -26.47
N HIS A 497 -1.47 -0.43 -25.16
CA HIS A 497 -1.57 0.84 -24.45
C HIS A 497 -0.40 1.01 -23.47
N VAL A 498 0.30 2.15 -23.59
CA VAL A 498 1.39 2.56 -22.71
C VAL A 498 1.08 3.98 -22.23
N ASN A 499 0.47 4.10 -21.05
CA ASN A 499 -0.13 5.35 -20.61
C ASN A 499 0.36 5.80 -19.24
N GLU A 500 0.54 7.10 -19.03
CA GLU A 500 0.72 7.66 -17.68
C GLU A 500 1.92 7.07 -16.92
N ASN A 501 2.96 6.59 -17.62
CA ASN A 501 4.16 6.04 -16.99
C ASN A 501 5.22 7.11 -16.78
N ILE A 502 5.98 6.98 -15.68
CA ILE A 502 7.17 7.80 -15.40
C ILE A 502 8.41 6.91 -15.56
N VAL A 503 9.22 7.17 -16.58
CA VAL A 503 10.42 6.41 -16.89
C VAL A 503 11.64 7.33 -16.83
N ASP A 504 12.53 7.05 -15.88
CA ASP A 504 13.83 7.70 -15.77
C ASP A 504 14.95 6.68 -15.95
N HIS A 505 15.59 6.73 -17.12
CA HIS A 505 16.71 5.85 -17.43
C HIS A 505 17.96 6.13 -16.60
N GLN A 506 18.07 7.32 -16.00
CA GLN A 506 19.26 7.77 -15.27
C GLN A 506 20.52 7.50 -16.11
N THR A 507 21.55 6.89 -15.54
CA THR A 507 22.79 6.63 -16.27
C THR A 507 22.69 5.46 -17.26
N ARG A 508 21.54 4.80 -17.43
CA ARG A 508 21.40 3.61 -18.29
C ARG A 508 21.08 4.01 -19.73
N SER A 509 21.81 3.42 -20.67
CA SER A 509 21.71 3.79 -22.08
C SER A 509 20.83 2.82 -22.86
N GLY A 510 19.70 3.30 -23.39
CA GLY A 510 18.82 2.57 -24.29
C GLY A 510 17.55 3.36 -24.61
N SER A 511 16.85 2.97 -25.68
CA SER A 511 15.59 3.60 -26.07
C SER A 511 14.45 3.11 -25.17
N SER A 512 13.44 3.94 -24.94
CA SER A 512 12.41 3.63 -23.93
C SER A 512 11.44 2.55 -24.39
N ILE A 513 10.69 2.80 -25.47
CA ILE A 513 9.68 1.90 -26.03
C ILE A 513 10.17 1.46 -27.41
N ILE A 514 10.42 0.16 -27.58
CA ILE A 514 11.02 -0.39 -28.79
C ILE A 514 10.11 -1.43 -29.40
N PHE A 515 9.75 -1.24 -30.66
CA PHE A 515 9.21 -2.28 -31.53
C PHE A 515 10.38 -2.89 -32.30
N PHE A 516 10.82 -4.07 -31.87
CA PHE A 516 11.95 -4.74 -32.48
C PHE A 516 11.47 -5.68 -33.58
N MET A 517 11.82 -5.34 -34.81
CA MET A 517 11.27 -5.95 -36.01
C MET A 517 12.12 -7.15 -36.43
N VAL A 518 11.61 -8.35 -36.17
CA VAL A 518 12.18 -9.61 -36.65
C VAL A 518 11.33 -10.22 -37.75
N PRO A 519 11.91 -11.01 -38.67
CA PRO A 519 11.14 -11.75 -39.68
C PRO A 519 10.05 -12.61 -39.03
N GLY A 520 8.80 -12.45 -39.48
CA GLY A 520 7.66 -13.19 -38.93
C GLY A 520 7.22 -12.76 -37.52
N GLY A 521 7.75 -11.66 -36.99
CA GLY A 521 7.35 -11.09 -35.70
C GLY A 521 6.14 -10.18 -35.83
N ILE A 522 6.34 -8.88 -35.58
CA ILE A 522 5.27 -7.87 -35.50
C ILE A 522 4.60 -7.68 -36.88
N ASP A 523 3.27 -7.82 -36.89
CA ASP A 523 2.41 -7.32 -37.97
C ASP A 523 1.53 -6.17 -37.48
N PHE A 524 1.79 -4.95 -37.95
CA PHE A 524 1.01 -3.76 -37.66
C PHE A 524 -0.43 -3.85 -38.15
N SER A 525 -0.74 -4.66 -39.18
CA SER A 525 -2.13 -4.87 -39.61
C SER A 525 -2.99 -5.55 -38.55
N GLN A 526 -2.34 -6.22 -37.60
CA GLN A 526 -2.98 -6.98 -36.52
C GLN A 526 -3.09 -6.17 -35.22
N PHE A 527 -2.81 -4.87 -35.23
CA PHE A 527 -3.10 -4.00 -34.10
C PHE A 527 -4.44 -3.30 -34.31
N ASN A 528 -5.29 -3.36 -33.31
CA ASN A 528 -6.48 -2.51 -33.24
C ASN A 528 -6.04 -1.07 -32.91
N ASP A 529 -5.22 -0.91 -31.87
CA ASP A 529 -4.75 0.38 -31.38
C ASP A 529 -3.30 0.28 -30.85
N ILE A 530 -2.54 1.36 -31.04
CA ILE A 530 -1.22 1.57 -30.43
C ILE A 530 -1.21 2.97 -29.82
N PHE A 531 -1.46 3.05 -28.51
CA PHE A 531 -1.48 4.32 -27.78
C PHE A 531 -0.29 4.42 -26.84
N ILE A 532 0.48 5.49 -27.01
CA ILE A 532 1.58 5.89 -26.14
C ILE A 532 1.26 7.31 -25.69
N LYS A 533 0.61 7.46 -24.55
CA LYS A 533 0.10 8.77 -24.11
C LYS A 533 0.46 9.14 -22.68
N GLU A 534 0.63 10.45 -22.45
CA GLU A 534 0.76 11.01 -21.09
C GLU A 534 1.92 10.41 -20.28
N ASN A 535 2.96 9.88 -20.95
CA ASN A 535 4.15 9.37 -20.30
C ASN A 535 5.18 10.48 -20.09
N ILE A 536 5.97 10.36 -19.03
CA ILE A 536 7.19 11.13 -18.80
C ILE A 536 8.38 10.22 -19.08
N LEU A 537 9.15 10.49 -20.13
CA LEU A 537 10.30 9.67 -20.52
C LEU A 537 11.60 10.50 -20.49
N ILE A 538 12.54 10.09 -19.66
CA ILE A 538 13.80 10.80 -19.40
C ILE A 538 14.98 9.89 -19.77
N GLN A 539 15.82 10.35 -20.72
CA GLN A 539 17.01 9.64 -21.18
C GLN A 539 18.19 10.61 -21.36
N PRO A 540 19.14 10.66 -20.41
CA PRO A 540 20.26 11.60 -20.47
C PRO A 540 21.40 11.14 -21.39
N ASN A 541 21.36 9.92 -21.93
CA ASN A 541 22.35 9.46 -22.90
C ASN A 541 21.96 9.86 -24.32
N PRO A 542 22.90 10.39 -25.13
CA PRO A 542 22.61 10.76 -26.51
C PRO A 542 22.35 9.51 -27.37
N MET A 543 21.84 9.74 -28.58
CA MET A 543 21.57 8.74 -29.60
C MET A 543 20.52 7.70 -29.20
N ARG A 544 19.55 8.10 -28.37
CA ARG A 544 18.41 7.28 -27.96
C ARG A 544 17.10 7.90 -28.41
N LEU A 545 16.04 7.09 -28.39
CA LEU A 545 14.69 7.46 -28.80
C LEU A 545 13.67 7.02 -27.75
N ALA A 546 12.63 7.82 -27.58
CA ALA A 546 11.48 7.53 -26.73
C ALA A 546 10.64 6.39 -27.33
N VAL A 547 10.33 6.50 -28.63
CA VAL A 547 9.60 5.47 -29.39
C VAL A 547 10.43 5.10 -30.61
N TYR A 548 10.81 3.83 -30.72
CA TYR A 548 11.76 3.36 -31.72
C TYR A 548 11.27 2.11 -32.43
N LEU A 549 11.21 2.18 -33.76
CA LEU A 549 11.00 1.02 -34.63
C LEU A 549 12.35 0.52 -35.14
N ASP A 550 12.79 -0.61 -34.61
CA ASP A 550 14.12 -1.16 -34.89
C ASP A 550 14.06 -2.25 -35.95
N TYR A 551 14.45 -1.90 -37.17
CA TYR A 551 14.54 -2.80 -38.33
C TYR A 551 15.93 -3.45 -38.53
N SER A 552 16.83 -3.37 -37.55
CA SER A 552 18.22 -3.81 -37.70
C SER A 552 18.40 -5.31 -37.99
N SER A 553 17.38 -6.14 -37.76
CA SER A 553 17.42 -7.60 -37.98
C SER A 553 17.00 -8.08 -39.38
N GLY A 554 16.65 -7.18 -40.32
CA GLY A 554 16.67 -7.44 -41.78
C GLY A 554 15.63 -8.40 -42.38
N GLY A 555 14.32 -8.13 -42.26
CA GLY A 555 13.27 -8.88 -42.99
C GLY A 555 12.20 -7.97 -43.63
N PRO A 556 11.33 -8.49 -44.55
CA PRO A 556 10.10 -7.82 -44.98
C PRO A 556 9.16 -7.76 -43.78
N SER A 557 9.35 -6.71 -43.00
CA SER A 557 8.73 -6.47 -41.72
C SER A 557 7.57 -5.51 -41.96
N SER A 558 6.50 -5.70 -41.19
CA SER A 558 5.30 -4.89 -41.33
C SER A 558 5.63 -3.41 -41.15
N VAL A 559 4.93 -2.56 -41.89
CA VAL A 559 5.04 -1.11 -41.83
C VAL A 559 3.73 -0.57 -41.26
N PRO A 560 3.75 0.26 -40.22
CA PRO A 560 2.55 0.89 -39.69
C PRO A 560 1.92 1.82 -40.74
N SER A 561 0.59 1.86 -40.75
CA SER A 561 -0.14 2.86 -41.54
C SER A 561 0.11 4.27 -40.98
N ASN A 562 -0.14 5.31 -41.79
CA ASN A 562 0.00 6.70 -41.33
C ASN A 562 -0.85 6.95 -40.09
N GLY A 563 -0.23 7.51 -39.06
CA GLY A 563 -0.83 7.84 -37.77
C GLY A 563 -1.25 6.64 -36.92
N GLN A 564 -0.87 5.41 -37.29
CA GLN A 564 -1.26 4.22 -36.54
C GLN A 564 -0.64 4.18 -35.14
N ILE A 565 0.59 4.68 -34.98
CA ILE A 565 1.24 4.79 -33.67
C ILE A 565 0.91 6.17 -33.10
N GLN A 566 0.02 6.21 -32.12
CA GLN A 566 -0.44 7.46 -31.52
C GLN A 566 0.45 7.81 -30.33
N VAL A 567 1.31 8.81 -30.51
CA VAL A 567 2.24 9.31 -29.49
C VAL A 567 1.72 10.67 -29.05
N HIS A 568 0.89 10.71 -28.00
CA HIS A 568 0.12 11.90 -27.64
C HIS A 568 0.41 12.41 -26.22
N PHE A 569 0.55 13.72 -26.04
CA PHE A 569 0.64 14.37 -24.72
C PHE A 569 1.76 13.83 -23.81
N ASN A 570 2.84 13.30 -24.40
CA ASN A 570 3.99 12.83 -23.63
C ASN A 570 4.97 13.97 -23.35
N TYR A 571 5.71 13.84 -22.25
CA TYR A 571 6.78 14.73 -21.84
C TYR A 571 8.12 14.01 -22.02
N PHE A 572 9.00 14.59 -22.83
CA PHE A 572 10.31 14.03 -23.15
C PHE A 572 11.43 14.91 -22.60
N SER A 573 12.45 14.27 -22.03
CA SER A 573 13.74 14.89 -21.74
C SER A 573 14.84 13.95 -22.26
N PHE A 574 15.23 14.12 -23.53
CA PHE A 574 16.20 13.27 -24.22
C PHE A 574 17.44 14.05 -24.65
N ALA A 575 18.63 13.53 -24.32
CA ALA A 575 19.88 14.15 -24.75
C ALA A 575 20.05 14.11 -26.27
N LEU A 576 20.41 15.27 -26.84
CA LEU A 576 20.75 15.41 -28.26
C LEU A 576 22.19 14.94 -28.53
N PRO A 577 22.50 14.48 -29.76
CA PRO A 577 21.56 14.23 -30.86
C PRO A 577 20.72 12.97 -30.62
N TRP A 578 19.47 12.95 -31.08
CA TRP A 578 18.60 11.77 -30.99
C TRP A 578 18.94 10.74 -32.06
N GLY A 579 18.63 9.47 -31.76
CA GLY A 579 18.88 8.35 -32.66
C GLY A 579 20.35 8.16 -33.05
N LYS A 580 20.63 7.05 -33.72
CA LYS A 580 21.99 6.68 -34.10
C LYS A 580 22.56 7.66 -35.13
N GLN A 581 23.64 8.31 -34.74
CA GLN A 581 24.43 9.24 -35.57
C GLN A 581 25.62 8.60 -36.30
N VAL A 582 25.78 7.28 -36.16
CA VAL A 582 26.84 6.53 -36.86
C VAL A 582 26.20 5.68 -37.95
N PRO A 583 26.65 5.78 -39.22
CA PRO A 583 26.07 5.03 -40.31
C PRO A 583 25.93 3.51 -40.03
N PRO A 584 24.85 2.87 -40.51
CA PRO A 584 23.70 3.51 -41.15
C PRO A 584 22.85 4.28 -40.10
N LEU A 585 22.39 5.47 -40.47
CA LEU A 585 21.76 6.46 -39.58
C LEU A 585 20.28 6.17 -39.36
N ASP A 586 19.78 6.46 -38.16
CA ASP A 586 18.33 6.41 -37.91
C ASP A 586 17.61 7.57 -38.61
N THR A 587 16.36 7.35 -39.00
CA THR A 587 15.45 8.42 -39.41
C THR A 587 14.65 8.87 -38.20
N VAL A 588 14.78 10.14 -37.83
CA VAL A 588 14.25 10.69 -36.58
C VAL A 588 13.41 11.93 -36.86
N ASP A 589 12.33 12.10 -36.12
CA ASP A 589 11.52 13.33 -36.17
C ASP A 589 12.34 14.55 -35.72
N PRO A 590 12.21 15.71 -36.38
CA PRO A 590 13.00 16.90 -36.04
C PRO A 590 12.60 17.55 -34.70
N SER A 591 11.41 17.27 -34.17
CA SER A 591 10.87 17.93 -32.98
C SER A 591 10.78 16.99 -31.77
N PHE A 592 10.71 15.67 -31.99
CA PHE A 592 10.55 14.69 -30.93
C PHE A 592 11.50 13.49 -31.08
N PRO A 593 11.92 12.84 -29.96
CA PRO A 593 12.81 11.68 -29.98
C PRO A 593 12.08 10.40 -30.43
N VAL A 594 11.45 10.43 -31.60
CA VAL A 594 10.73 9.30 -32.20
C VAL A 594 11.30 8.99 -33.57
N GLY A 595 11.35 7.73 -33.95
CA GLY A 595 11.95 7.37 -35.23
C GLY A 595 12.10 5.87 -35.47
N PHE A 596 12.87 5.56 -36.51
CA PHE A 596 13.11 4.20 -36.96
C PHE A 596 14.51 4.01 -37.52
N SER A 597 14.98 2.77 -37.50
CA SER A 597 16.33 2.44 -37.93
C SER A 597 16.50 2.45 -39.45
N ALA A 598 17.74 2.61 -39.92
CA ALA A 598 18.08 2.65 -41.34
C ALA A 598 17.70 1.39 -42.14
N GLY A 599 17.42 0.27 -41.46
CA GLY A 599 17.02 -1.00 -42.07
C GLY A 599 15.55 -1.04 -42.48
N ALA A 600 14.80 0.04 -42.28
CA ALA A 600 13.37 0.08 -42.55
C ALA A 600 13.04 -0.16 -44.04
N PRO A 601 11.96 -0.91 -44.34
CA PRO A 601 11.55 -1.21 -45.70
C PRO A 601 10.98 0.02 -46.42
N LEU A 602 10.86 -0.08 -47.75
CA LEU A 602 10.16 0.92 -48.56
C LEU A 602 8.73 1.12 -48.05
N GLY A 603 8.31 2.38 -47.94
CA GLY A 603 7.01 2.76 -47.41
C GLY A 603 7.03 3.17 -45.94
N MET A 604 8.07 2.82 -45.17
CA MET A 604 8.24 3.37 -43.82
C MET A 604 8.54 4.87 -43.88
N SER A 605 7.85 5.64 -43.03
CA SER A 605 8.06 7.08 -42.92
C SER A 605 7.69 7.58 -41.53
N LEU A 606 8.09 8.82 -41.21
CA LEU A 606 7.71 9.45 -39.94
C LEU A 606 6.19 9.70 -39.83
N ALA A 607 5.44 9.67 -40.93
CA ALA A 607 3.98 9.78 -40.91
C ALA A 607 3.29 8.61 -40.21
N ALA A 608 4.00 7.51 -39.94
CA ALA A 608 3.54 6.41 -39.09
C ALA A 608 3.19 6.86 -37.66
N PHE A 609 3.88 7.88 -37.16
CA PHE A 609 3.69 8.42 -35.82
C PHE A 609 2.74 9.61 -35.87
N ASN A 610 1.60 9.50 -35.18
CA ASN A 610 0.75 10.65 -34.92
C ASN A 610 1.26 11.38 -33.67
N LEU A 611 1.81 12.58 -33.86
CA LEU A 611 2.47 13.35 -32.80
C LEU A 611 1.58 14.53 -32.42
N VAL A 612 0.86 14.41 -31.29
CA VAL A 612 -0.10 15.43 -30.84
C VAL A 612 0.21 15.84 -29.41
N GLY A 613 0.37 17.15 -29.16
CA GLY A 613 0.47 17.69 -27.81
C GLY A 613 1.70 17.26 -26.99
N ASN A 614 2.69 16.61 -27.60
CA ASN A 614 3.92 16.24 -26.90
C ASN A 614 4.77 17.47 -26.59
N VAL A 615 5.54 17.39 -25.50
CA VAL A 615 6.47 18.43 -25.05
C VAL A 615 7.86 17.84 -24.89
N ASN A 616 8.88 18.53 -25.39
CA ASN A 616 10.28 18.26 -25.08
C ASN A 616 10.79 19.42 -24.22
N PHE A 617 11.27 19.14 -23.01
CA PHE A 617 11.58 20.16 -22.01
C PHE A 617 13.04 20.12 -21.55
#